data_AF-A0A3D5Z8K3-F1
#
_entry.id   AF-A0A3D5Z8K3-F1
#
_cell.length_a   1.000
_cell.length_b   1.000
_cell.length_c   1.000
_cell.angle_alpha   90.00
_cell.angle_beta   90.00
_cell.angle_gamma   90.00
#
_symmetry.space_group_name_H-M   'P 1'
#
loop_
_entity.id
_entity.type
_entity.pdbx_description
1 polymer ?
#
loop_
_entity_poly.entity_id
_entity_poly.type
_entity_poly.pdbx_seq_one_letter_code
_entity_poly.pdbx_strand_id
1 'polypeptide(L)'
;MNKEEKINECFNALFSKRYQKYSLLFDNLEVLSKSQLFLEKKLESAYEMTNFAEENLTKMDFLECIELAKQFYHDMGIDYDIEKLVQNGTIDINVPENPEIIINSGVTTFKQNHIELSVNYNNSISDATVLVHELAHARGMEPIFYKTYDFFTETMAFTEQYIFIEYLNNMGYNKDLNILKSKNYRSLWRFNYSAYSILMLLEVYNTLGKVSLENCKFLYDNISNEDYQKSVDNVFGYLSKPLYKLLQPIYYSIAYMHAPYMVEKYKENPDFMNKIKYLTENLAKLEIKDFFEIIDLTSNQDKNQEIVSPYLDKYRKECEEAYDKQRRLVK
;
A
#
# COMPACT_ATOMS: atom_id res chain seq x y z
N MET A 1 -20.81 -15.19 -22.70
CA MET A 1 -20.44 -13.86 -22.22
C MET A 1 -18.93 -13.68 -22.28
N ASN A 2 -18.46 -12.72 -23.05
CA ASN A 2 -17.03 -12.37 -23.09
C ASN A 2 -16.63 -11.63 -21.78
N LYS A 3 -15.33 -11.46 -21.53
CA LYS A 3 -14.84 -10.84 -20.28
C LYS A 3 -15.35 -9.40 -20.10
N GLU A 4 -15.42 -8.64 -21.20
CA GLU A 4 -15.90 -7.25 -21.23
C GLU A 4 -17.38 -7.14 -20.82
N GLU A 5 -18.25 -8.02 -21.30
CA GLU A 5 -19.67 -8.06 -20.93
C GLU A 5 -19.84 -8.29 -19.42
N LYS A 6 -19.07 -9.23 -18.84
CA LYS A 6 -19.09 -9.50 -17.38
C LYS A 6 -18.63 -8.30 -16.55
N ILE A 7 -17.60 -7.58 -17.03
CA ILE A 7 -17.14 -6.34 -16.37
C ILE A 7 -18.25 -5.29 -16.42
N ASN A 8 -18.86 -5.07 -17.58
CA ASN A 8 -19.94 -4.11 -17.75
C ASN A 8 -21.15 -4.42 -16.85
N GLU A 9 -21.55 -5.69 -16.72
CA GLU A 9 -22.62 -6.09 -15.80
C GLU A 9 -22.26 -5.83 -14.33
N CYS A 10 -21.02 -6.16 -13.94
CA CYS A 10 -20.54 -5.91 -12.59
C CYS A 10 -20.51 -4.40 -12.28
N PHE A 11 -20.00 -3.59 -13.20
CA PHE A 11 -19.93 -2.15 -13.04
C PHE A 11 -21.32 -1.51 -13.07
N ASN A 12 -22.24 -1.97 -13.91
CA ASN A 12 -23.63 -1.54 -13.84
C ASN A 12 -24.21 -1.79 -12.45
N ALA A 13 -23.97 -2.96 -11.86
CA ALA A 13 -24.40 -3.26 -10.49
C ALA A 13 -23.68 -2.40 -9.43
N LEU A 14 -22.41 -2.05 -9.65
CA LEU A 14 -21.61 -1.21 -8.78
C LEU A 14 -22.10 0.25 -8.77
N PHE A 15 -22.40 0.82 -9.93
CA PHE A 15 -22.86 2.20 -10.06
C PHE A 15 -24.38 2.37 -9.85
N SER A 16 -25.19 1.34 -10.08
CA SER A 16 -26.65 1.36 -9.84
C SER A 16 -27.03 1.20 -8.36
N LYS A 17 -26.21 0.52 -7.56
CA LYS A 17 -26.37 0.45 -6.11
C LYS A 17 -25.65 1.66 -5.51
N ARG A 18 -26.37 2.53 -4.78
CA ARG A 18 -25.78 3.65 -4.04
C ARG A 18 -24.82 3.16 -2.96
N TYR A 19 -23.56 2.91 -3.32
CA TYR A 19 -22.48 2.76 -2.35
C TYR A 19 -22.04 4.15 -1.89
N GLN A 20 -22.85 4.77 -1.01
CA GLN A 20 -22.43 5.98 -0.29
C GLN A 20 -21.09 5.78 0.43
N LYS A 21 -20.76 4.53 0.80
CA LYS A 21 -19.48 4.16 1.42
C LYS A 21 -18.27 4.44 0.51
N TYR A 22 -18.41 4.29 -0.81
CA TYR A 22 -17.31 4.45 -1.77
C TYR A 22 -17.45 5.71 -2.64
N SER A 23 -18.36 6.64 -2.29
CA SER A 23 -18.59 7.84 -3.09
C SER A 23 -17.30 8.61 -3.33
N LEU A 24 -16.44 8.69 -2.30
CA LEU A 24 -15.14 9.35 -2.37
C LEU A 24 -14.23 8.79 -3.47
N LEU A 25 -14.29 7.49 -3.74
CA LEU A 25 -13.52 6.85 -4.82
C LEU A 25 -14.11 7.23 -6.17
N PHE A 26 -15.42 7.09 -6.30
CA PHE A 26 -16.14 7.34 -7.54
C PHE A 26 -16.13 8.82 -7.96
N ASP A 27 -16.23 9.72 -6.98
CA ASP A 27 -16.18 11.17 -7.16
C ASP A 27 -14.79 11.66 -7.60
N ASN A 28 -13.74 10.82 -7.48
CA ASN A 28 -12.36 11.18 -7.78
C ASN A 28 -11.68 10.24 -8.82
N LEU A 29 -12.45 9.48 -9.61
CA LEU A 29 -11.90 8.48 -10.54
C LEU A 29 -10.88 9.07 -11.53
N GLU A 30 -11.19 10.21 -12.16
CA GLU A 30 -10.32 10.86 -13.14
C GLU A 30 -8.96 11.27 -12.54
N VAL A 31 -8.99 11.82 -11.32
CA VAL A 31 -7.77 12.23 -10.61
C VAL A 31 -6.94 11.00 -10.23
N LEU A 32 -7.60 9.98 -9.68
CA LEU A 32 -6.95 8.76 -9.24
C LEU A 32 -6.33 8.01 -10.43
N SER A 33 -7.04 7.88 -11.54
CA SER A 33 -6.56 7.19 -12.73
C SER A 33 -5.33 7.86 -13.34
N LYS A 34 -5.35 9.19 -13.50
CA LYS A 34 -4.20 9.98 -13.96
C LYS A 34 -2.99 9.82 -13.03
N SER A 35 -3.22 9.83 -11.72
CA SER A 35 -2.16 9.64 -10.73
C SER A 35 -1.55 8.24 -10.78
N GLN A 36 -2.36 7.20 -11.05
CA GLN A 36 -1.84 5.84 -11.21
C GLN A 36 -1.09 5.62 -12.53
N LEU A 37 -1.57 6.19 -13.64
CA LEU A 37 -0.83 6.18 -14.90
C LEU A 37 0.56 6.84 -14.75
N PHE A 38 0.65 7.90 -13.97
CA PHE A 38 1.91 8.58 -13.67
C PHE A 38 2.90 7.67 -12.91
N LEU A 39 2.40 6.91 -11.93
CA LEU A 39 3.23 6.01 -11.12
C LEU A 39 3.67 4.75 -11.87
N GLU A 40 2.80 4.16 -12.70
CA GLU A 40 3.12 2.97 -13.52
C GLU A 40 4.38 3.22 -14.35
N LYS A 41 4.45 4.35 -15.07
CA LYS A 41 5.58 4.73 -15.93
C LYS A 41 6.89 4.90 -15.15
N LYS A 42 6.84 5.19 -13.86
CA LYS A 42 8.04 5.39 -13.03
C LYS A 42 8.57 4.09 -12.42
N LEU A 43 7.83 2.99 -12.46
CA LEU A 43 8.16 1.77 -11.69
C LEU A 43 8.30 0.52 -12.55
N GLU A 44 8.40 0.66 -13.87
CA GLU A 44 8.52 -0.45 -14.81
C GLU A 44 9.70 -1.39 -14.49
N SER A 45 10.83 -0.85 -14.02
CA SER A 45 12.01 -1.66 -13.63
C SER A 45 11.72 -2.67 -12.51
N ALA A 46 10.77 -2.36 -11.63
CA ALA A 46 10.35 -3.27 -10.57
C ALA A 46 9.59 -4.49 -11.09
N TYR A 47 9.12 -4.48 -12.35
CA TYR A 47 8.45 -5.64 -12.95
C TYR A 47 9.34 -6.89 -12.99
N GLU A 48 10.63 -6.70 -13.25
CA GLU A 48 11.58 -7.79 -13.44
C GLU A 48 12.22 -8.28 -12.13
N MET A 49 11.91 -7.62 -11.01
CA MET A 49 12.39 -8.02 -9.68
C MET A 49 11.62 -9.24 -9.19
N THR A 50 12.24 -10.43 -9.27
CA THR A 50 11.56 -11.71 -8.97
C THR A 50 12.29 -12.61 -7.99
N ASN A 51 13.63 -12.54 -7.91
CA ASN A 51 14.44 -13.39 -7.04
C ASN A 51 14.96 -12.61 -5.82
N PHE A 52 14.09 -12.38 -4.84
CA PHE A 52 14.50 -11.80 -3.56
C PHE A 52 15.19 -12.91 -2.76
N ALA A 53 16.43 -12.69 -2.34
CA ALA A 53 17.19 -13.65 -1.54
C ALA A 53 16.65 -13.68 -0.10
N GLU A 54 15.38 -14.00 0.09
CA GLU A 54 14.67 -13.92 1.38
C GLU A 54 15.22 -14.92 2.39
N GLU A 55 15.78 -16.03 1.93
CA GLU A 55 16.52 -17.00 2.75
C GLU A 55 17.76 -16.40 3.43
N ASN A 56 18.25 -15.26 2.91
CA ASN A 56 19.39 -14.54 3.42
C ASN A 56 19.05 -13.47 4.45
N LEU A 57 17.77 -13.27 4.76
CA LEU A 57 17.32 -12.38 5.83
C LEU A 57 17.82 -12.88 7.19
N THR A 58 18.14 -11.94 8.08
CA THR A 58 18.53 -12.24 9.45
C THR A 58 17.43 -13.04 10.14
N LYS A 59 17.81 -14.22 10.67
CA LYS A 59 16.94 -15.06 11.48
C LYS A 59 16.62 -14.34 12.79
N MET A 60 15.33 -14.27 13.09
CA MET A 60 14.80 -13.56 14.24
C MET A 60 13.49 -14.24 14.62
N ASP A 61 13.38 -14.68 15.87
CA ASP A 61 12.14 -15.23 16.37
C ASP A 61 11.11 -14.12 16.63
N PHE A 62 9.86 -14.51 16.91
CA PHE A 62 8.79 -13.52 17.07
C PHE A 62 8.93 -12.67 18.33
N LEU A 63 9.54 -13.19 19.41
CA LEU A 63 9.76 -12.42 20.63
C LEU A 63 10.82 -11.34 20.39
N GLU A 64 11.89 -11.69 19.68
CA GLU A 64 12.89 -10.73 19.21
C GLU A 64 12.26 -9.66 18.30
N CYS A 65 11.32 -10.05 17.42
CA CYS A 65 10.58 -9.12 16.58
C CYS A 65 9.70 -8.16 17.41
N ILE A 66 9.04 -8.65 18.46
CA ILE A 66 8.26 -7.81 19.38
C ILE A 66 9.16 -6.81 20.10
N GLU A 67 10.30 -7.25 20.64
CA GLU A 67 11.23 -6.36 21.33
C GLU A 67 11.81 -5.29 20.39
N LEU A 68 12.10 -5.67 19.15
CA LEU A 68 12.55 -4.73 18.12
C LEU A 68 11.46 -3.69 17.77
N ALA A 69 10.21 -4.11 17.66
CA ALA A 69 9.09 -3.19 17.46
C ALA A 69 8.87 -2.27 18.67
N LYS A 70 8.97 -2.79 19.91
CA LYS A 70 8.92 -2.01 21.16
C LYS A 70 10.01 -0.96 21.21
N GLN A 71 11.25 -1.32 20.89
CA GLN A 71 12.37 -0.40 20.84
C GLN A 71 12.14 0.70 19.79
N PHE A 72 11.69 0.33 18.59
CA PHE A 72 11.35 1.29 17.55
C PHE A 72 10.27 2.28 18.01
N TYR A 73 9.17 1.80 18.59
CA TYR A 73 8.07 2.65 19.06
C TYR A 73 8.53 3.60 20.16
N HIS A 74 9.32 3.12 21.11
CA HIS A 74 9.94 3.92 22.15
C HIS A 74 10.81 5.04 21.55
N ASP A 75 11.72 4.70 20.63
CA ASP A 75 12.67 5.65 20.03
C ASP A 75 11.98 6.70 19.16
N MET A 76 10.86 6.36 18.54
CA MET A 76 10.02 7.30 17.76
C MET A 76 9.07 8.13 18.65
N GLY A 77 9.05 7.88 19.96
CA GLY A 77 8.13 8.51 20.90
C GLY A 77 6.66 8.23 20.55
N ILE A 78 6.36 6.98 20.17
CA ILE A 78 5.01 6.46 19.96
C ILE A 78 4.54 5.83 21.27
N ASP A 79 3.50 6.41 21.88
CA ASP A 79 2.88 5.85 23.09
C ASP A 79 1.88 4.75 22.71
N TYR A 80 2.37 3.52 22.60
CA TYR A 80 1.55 2.34 22.30
C TYR A 80 2.08 1.11 23.04
N ASP A 81 1.28 0.59 23.96
CA ASP A 81 1.68 -0.51 24.85
C ASP A 81 1.58 -1.87 24.15
N ILE A 82 2.61 -2.20 23.35
CA ILE A 82 2.71 -3.46 22.62
C ILE A 82 2.71 -4.66 23.59
N GLU A 83 3.29 -4.52 24.78
CA GLU A 83 3.31 -5.57 25.80
C GLU A 83 1.89 -5.96 26.22
N LYS A 84 1.03 -4.96 26.46
CA LYS A 84 -0.38 -5.19 26.75
C LYS A 84 -1.13 -5.87 25.60
N LEU A 85 -0.78 -5.58 24.35
CA LEU A 85 -1.37 -6.24 23.17
C LEU A 85 -0.97 -7.71 23.03
N VAL A 86 0.23 -8.08 23.50
CA VAL A 86 0.63 -9.48 23.61
C VAL A 86 -0.17 -10.16 24.73
N GLN A 87 -0.24 -9.52 25.90
CA GLN A 87 -0.89 -10.10 27.09
C GLN A 87 -2.40 -10.29 26.95
N ASN A 88 -3.07 -9.40 26.20
CA ASN A 88 -4.53 -9.48 26.00
C ASN A 88 -4.92 -10.34 24.78
N GLY A 89 -3.96 -10.94 24.07
CA GLY A 89 -4.20 -11.78 22.90
C GLY A 89 -4.54 -11.02 21.62
N THR A 90 -4.33 -9.70 21.56
CA THR A 90 -4.51 -8.92 20.33
C THR A 90 -3.50 -9.35 19.27
N ILE A 91 -2.25 -9.64 19.63
CA ILE A 91 -1.22 -10.09 18.68
C ILE A 91 -1.20 -11.61 18.62
N ASP A 92 -1.49 -12.16 17.45
CA ASP A 92 -1.45 -13.58 17.11
C ASP A 92 -0.37 -13.89 16.06
N ILE A 93 0.14 -15.13 16.10
CA ILE A 93 1.18 -15.61 15.21
C ILE A 93 0.62 -16.74 14.37
N ASN A 94 0.51 -16.50 13.07
CA ASN A 94 0.14 -17.53 12.11
C ASN A 94 1.39 -18.30 11.69
N VAL A 95 1.57 -19.51 12.21
CA VAL A 95 2.64 -20.41 11.73
C VAL A 95 2.17 -21.07 10.44
N PRO A 96 2.85 -20.85 9.30
CA PRO A 96 2.45 -21.43 8.02
C PRO A 96 2.57 -22.97 8.06
N GLU A 97 1.63 -23.67 7.40
CA GLU A 97 1.67 -25.13 7.27
C GLU A 97 2.94 -25.63 6.57
N ASN A 98 3.48 -24.83 5.65
CA ASN A 98 4.77 -25.07 5.00
C ASN A 98 5.77 -23.95 5.33
N PRO A 99 6.74 -24.18 6.24
CA PRO A 99 7.69 -23.16 6.67
C PRO A 99 8.73 -22.78 5.60
N GLU A 100 8.81 -23.50 4.48
CA GLU A 100 9.67 -23.13 3.35
C GLU A 100 9.05 -22.02 2.48
N ILE A 101 7.74 -21.80 2.59
CA ILE A 101 7.05 -20.73 1.87
C ILE A 101 7.05 -19.47 2.74
N ILE A 102 7.86 -18.49 2.37
CA ILE A 102 7.90 -17.19 3.05
C ILE A 102 6.67 -16.37 2.66
N ILE A 103 5.81 -16.06 3.63
CA ILE A 103 4.61 -15.25 3.48
C ILE A 103 4.78 -14.00 4.35
N ASN A 104 5.34 -12.92 3.78
CA ASN A 104 5.44 -11.63 4.46
C ASN A 104 4.12 -10.87 4.36
N SER A 105 3.14 -11.26 5.19
CA SER A 105 1.86 -10.55 5.29
C SER A 105 1.28 -10.66 6.69
N GLY A 106 0.51 -9.64 7.07
CA GLY A 106 -0.31 -9.65 8.26
C GLY A 106 -1.75 -9.28 7.94
N VAL A 107 -2.58 -9.30 8.96
CA VAL A 107 -3.92 -8.73 8.91
C VAL A 107 -4.33 -8.23 10.28
N THR A 108 -4.87 -7.02 10.30
CA THR A 108 -5.55 -6.45 11.46
C THR A 108 -7.06 -6.42 11.22
N THR A 109 -7.84 -6.90 12.19
CA THR A 109 -9.30 -6.92 12.14
C THR A 109 -9.92 -6.45 13.45
N PHE A 110 -11.10 -5.85 13.37
CA PHE A 110 -11.91 -5.52 14.53
C PHE A 110 -13.05 -6.53 14.66
N LYS A 111 -13.06 -7.32 15.74
CA LYS A 111 -14.12 -8.30 16.04
C LYS A 111 -14.61 -8.13 17.47
N GLN A 112 -15.93 -7.99 17.63
CA GLN A 112 -16.60 -7.97 18.95
C GLN A 112 -15.98 -6.99 19.96
N ASN A 113 -15.62 -5.77 19.53
CA ASN A 113 -14.93 -4.76 20.34
C ASN A 113 -13.50 -5.11 20.78
N HIS A 114 -12.87 -6.04 20.06
CA HIS A 114 -11.47 -6.40 20.24
C HIS A 114 -10.74 -6.29 18.88
N ILE A 115 -9.51 -5.79 18.93
CA ILE A 115 -8.62 -5.77 17.77
C ILE A 115 -7.83 -7.09 17.78
N GLU A 116 -7.84 -7.78 16.65
CA GLU A 116 -7.02 -8.95 16.38
C GLU A 116 -6.02 -8.59 15.28
N LEU A 117 -4.73 -8.73 15.58
CA LEU A 117 -3.60 -8.55 14.68
C LEU A 117 -2.95 -9.90 14.51
N SER A 118 -2.73 -10.33 13.27
CA SER A 118 -1.98 -11.57 13.02
C SER A 118 -0.85 -11.35 12.03
N VAL A 119 0.30 -11.95 12.31
CA VAL A 119 1.49 -11.93 11.45
C VAL A 119 1.83 -13.36 11.05
N ASN A 120 2.06 -13.59 9.76
CA ASN A 120 2.59 -14.88 9.30
C ASN A 120 4.06 -14.99 9.69
N TYR A 121 4.40 -16.05 10.43
CA TYR A 121 5.74 -16.27 10.95
C TYR A 121 6.67 -16.86 9.89
N ASN A 122 7.77 -16.15 9.60
CA ASN A 122 8.79 -16.56 8.64
C ASN A 122 10.14 -16.85 9.30
N ASN A 123 10.23 -16.70 10.64
CA ASN A 123 11.46 -16.85 11.41
C ASN A 123 12.56 -15.93 10.83
N SER A 124 12.21 -14.66 10.62
CA SER A 124 13.14 -13.66 10.11
C SER A 124 12.73 -12.25 10.48
N ILE A 125 13.67 -11.32 10.35
CA ILE A 125 13.45 -9.89 10.60
C ILE A 125 12.31 -9.28 9.76
N SER A 126 11.87 -9.91 8.67
CA SER A 126 10.68 -9.47 7.93
C SER A 126 9.43 -9.50 8.79
N ASP A 127 9.33 -10.41 9.77
CA ASP A 127 8.18 -10.53 10.66
C ASP A 127 8.01 -9.25 11.50
N ALA A 128 9.11 -8.63 11.95
CA ALA A 128 9.07 -7.32 12.62
C ALA A 128 8.57 -6.20 11.69
N THR A 129 8.94 -6.24 10.41
CA THR A 129 8.45 -5.23 9.43
C THR A 129 6.95 -5.33 9.19
N VAL A 130 6.42 -6.55 9.13
CA VAL A 130 4.98 -6.80 9.01
C VAL A 130 4.28 -6.44 10.32
N LEU A 131 4.87 -6.78 11.47
CA LEU A 131 4.33 -6.42 12.78
C LEU A 131 4.18 -4.89 12.94
N VAL A 132 5.20 -4.10 12.58
CA VAL A 132 5.11 -2.63 12.63
C VAL A 132 4.02 -2.09 11.70
N HIS A 133 3.88 -2.66 10.50
CA HIS A 133 2.80 -2.30 9.57
C HIS A 133 1.42 -2.53 10.19
N GLU A 134 1.21 -3.72 10.77
CA GLU A 134 -0.08 -4.07 11.37
C GLU A 134 -0.34 -3.33 12.69
N LEU A 135 0.68 -3.02 13.49
CA LEU A 135 0.55 -2.21 14.70
C LEU A 135 0.07 -0.80 14.37
N ALA A 136 0.49 -0.22 13.24
CA ALA A 136 -0.01 1.06 12.76
C ALA A 136 -1.50 0.98 12.41
N HIS A 137 -1.96 -0.09 11.76
CA HIS A 137 -3.39 -0.34 11.54
C HIS A 137 -4.14 -0.46 12.85
N ALA A 138 -3.65 -1.27 13.79
CA ALA A 138 -4.27 -1.49 15.09
C ALA A 138 -4.38 -0.19 15.90
N ARG A 139 -3.33 0.64 15.92
CA ARG A 139 -3.30 1.92 16.62
C ARG A 139 -4.31 2.92 16.06
N GLY A 140 -4.51 2.92 14.75
CA GLY A 140 -5.50 3.79 14.10
C GLY A 140 -6.93 3.24 14.09
N MET A 141 -7.15 1.99 14.49
CA MET A 141 -8.43 1.31 14.35
C MET A 141 -9.40 1.72 15.46
N GLU A 142 -10.54 2.29 15.05
CA GLU A 142 -11.63 2.69 15.94
C GLU A 142 -12.91 1.90 15.63
N PRO A 143 -13.82 1.69 16.59
CA PRO A 143 -15.09 0.97 16.37
C PRO A 143 -16.01 1.64 15.32
N ILE A 144 -15.79 2.93 15.04
CA ILE A 144 -16.60 3.74 14.13
C ILE A 144 -15.80 3.99 12.83
N PHE A 145 -16.26 3.37 11.75
CA PHE A 145 -15.72 3.53 10.40
C PHE A 145 -16.10 4.89 9.80
N TYR A 146 -15.10 5.64 9.30
CA TYR A 146 -15.31 6.88 8.55
C TYR A 146 -14.64 6.84 7.16
N LYS A 147 -15.11 7.71 6.26
CA LYS A 147 -14.79 7.72 4.81
C LYS A 147 -13.29 7.84 4.49
N THR A 148 -12.52 8.51 5.34
CA THR A 148 -11.08 8.79 5.15
C THR A 148 -10.20 7.64 5.64
N TYR A 149 -10.71 6.85 6.59
CA TYR A 149 -10.04 5.67 7.15
C TYR A 149 -9.70 4.66 6.05
N ASP A 150 -10.67 4.28 5.22
CA ASP A 150 -10.46 3.27 4.16
C ASP A 150 -9.42 3.70 3.10
N PHE A 151 -9.12 5.01 2.96
CA PHE A 151 -8.21 5.52 1.92
C PHE A 151 -6.76 5.61 2.35
N PHE A 152 -6.51 6.00 3.61
CA PHE A 152 -5.16 6.36 4.06
C PHE A 152 -4.60 5.45 5.16
N THR A 153 -5.34 4.46 5.65
CA THR A 153 -4.80 3.48 6.63
C THR A 153 -3.55 2.79 6.11
N GLU A 154 -3.60 2.26 4.88
CA GLU A 154 -2.42 1.69 4.21
C GLU A 154 -1.31 2.72 4.07
N THR A 155 -1.65 3.99 3.79
CA THR A 155 -0.66 5.06 3.67
C THR A 155 0.12 5.23 4.98
N MET A 156 -0.57 5.23 6.11
CA MET A 156 0.05 5.35 7.42
C MET A 156 0.86 4.09 7.77
N ALA A 157 0.30 2.91 7.54
CA ALA A 157 0.99 1.64 7.80
C ALA A 157 2.27 1.48 6.98
N PHE A 158 2.26 1.78 5.68
CA PHE A 158 3.48 1.77 4.86
C PHE A 158 4.47 2.86 5.27
N THR A 159 4.00 4.02 5.71
CA THR A 159 4.91 5.09 6.18
C THR A 159 5.69 4.63 7.39
N GLU A 160 5.02 4.08 8.41
CA GLU A 160 5.68 3.54 9.61
C GLU A 160 6.57 2.34 9.28
N GLN A 161 6.12 1.42 8.41
CA GLN A 161 6.93 0.31 7.95
C GLN A 161 8.22 0.79 7.24
N TYR A 162 8.14 1.82 6.40
CA TYR A 162 9.31 2.34 5.69
C TYR A 162 10.27 3.09 6.61
N ILE A 163 9.75 3.85 7.58
CA ILE A 163 10.57 4.46 8.63
C ILE A 163 11.26 3.38 9.46
N PHE A 164 10.55 2.31 9.82
CA PHE A 164 11.14 1.17 10.52
C PHE A 164 12.25 0.50 9.70
N ILE A 165 12.04 0.30 8.40
CA ILE A 165 13.06 -0.25 7.50
C ILE A 165 14.32 0.66 7.47
N GLU A 166 14.17 1.99 7.44
CA GLU A 166 15.32 2.92 7.59
C GLU A 166 15.96 2.83 8.98
N TYR A 167 15.17 2.65 10.04
CA TYR A 167 15.66 2.47 11.41
C TYR A 167 16.52 1.21 11.54
N LEU A 168 16.12 0.09 10.93
CA LEU A 168 16.92 -1.15 10.87
C LEU A 168 18.30 -0.91 10.26
N ASN A 169 18.40 -0.04 9.26
CA ASN A 169 19.68 0.31 8.65
C ASN A 169 20.65 0.92 9.65
N ASN A 170 20.16 1.83 10.50
CA ASN A 170 20.95 2.50 11.53
C ASN A 170 21.41 1.54 12.63
N MET A 171 20.69 0.43 12.82
CA MET A 171 21.06 -0.65 13.75
C MET A 171 22.06 -1.66 13.15
N GLY A 172 22.41 -1.52 11.87
CA GLY A 172 23.40 -2.39 11.20
C GLY A 172 22.80 -3.43 10.26
N TYR A 173 21.48 -3.51 10.10
CA TYR A 173 20.79 -4.49 9.22
C TYR A 173 20.77 -4.10 7.73
N ASN A 174 21.88 -3.54 7.22
CA ASN A 174 22.00 -3.02 5.86
C ASN A 174 21.71 -4.07 4.77
N LYS A 175 22.05 -5.35 5.02
CA LYS A 175 21.78 -6.45 4.07
C LYS A 175 20.27 -6.71 3.98
N ASP A 176 19.61 -6.79 5.13
CA ASP A 176 18.17 -7.03 5.23
C ASP A 176 17.39 -5.88 4.58
N LEU A 177 17.80 -4.63 4.84
CA LEU A 177 17.26 -3.43 4.20
C LEU A 177 17.11 -3.58 2.69
N ASN A 178 18.19 -4.00 2.01
CA ASN A 178 18.21 -4.09 0.54
C ASN A 178 17.22 -5.14 0.02
N ILE A 179 17.10 -6.28 0.71
CA ILE A 179 16.16 -7.35 0.36
C ILE A 179 14.72 -6.87 0.56
N LEU A 180 14.43 -6.29 1.73
CA LEU A 180 13.10 -5.82 2.11
C LEU A 180 12.61 -4.68 1.20
N LYS A 181 13.47 -3.69 0.92
CA LYS A 181 13.15 -2.60 -0.03
C LYS A 181 12.85 -3.13 -1.43
N SER A 182 13.66 -4.07 -1.92
CA SER A 182 13.47 -4.69 -3.24
C SER A 182 12.11 -5.37 -3.35
N LYS A 183 11.70 -6.11 -2.32
CA LYS A 183 10.39 -6.75 -2.25
C LYS A 183 9.24 -5.74 -2.20
N ASN A 184 9.43 -4.63 -1.49
CA ASN A 184 8.45 -3.55 -1.44
C ASN A 184 8.28 -2.88 -2.80
N TYR A 185 9.37 -2.62 -3.56
CA TYR A 185 9.29 -2.07 -4.93
C TYR A 185 8.50 -2.97 -5.88
N ARG A 186 8.70 -4.28 -5.82
CA ARG A 186 7.94 -5.24 -6.63
C ARG A 186 6.46 -5.29 -6.26
N SER A 187 6.17 -5.29 -4.96
CA SER A 187 4.80 -5.29 -4.45
C SER A 187 4.06 -4.03 -4.88
N LEU A 188 4.73 -2.88 -4.73
CA LEU A 188 4.33 -1.57 -5.22
C LEU A 188 3.94 -1.62 -6.70
N TRP A 189 4.83 -2.07 -7.58
CA TRP A 189 4.54 -2.13 -9.02
C TRP A 189 3.29 -2.98 -9.30
N ARG A 190 3.18 -4.14 -8.65
CA ARG A 190 2.05 -5.07 -8.84
C ARG A 190 0.71 -4.43 -8.45
N PHE A 191 0.67 -3.76 -7.31
CA PHE A 191 -0.53 -3.09 -6.83
C PHE A 191 -0.88 -1.87 -7.67
N ASN A 192 0.13 -1.10 -8.09
CA ASN A 192 -0.06 0.07 -8.94
C ASN A 192 -0.62 -0.30 -10.31
N TYR A 193 0.00 -1.27 -10.98
CA TYR A 193 -0.49 -1.81 -12.24
C TYR A 193 -1.95 -2.28 -12.12
N SER A 194 -2.27 -2.97 -11.01
CA SER A 194 -3.62 -3.42 -10.75
C SER A 194 -4.60 -2.26 -10.55
N ALA A 195 -4.23 -1.25 -9.77
CA ALA A 195 -5.04 -0.07 -9.51
C ALA A 195 -5.30 0.73 -10.80
N TYR A 196 -4.27 0.92 -11.63
CA TYR A 196 -4.40 1.61 -12.92
C TYR A 196 -5.43 0.93 -13.82
N SER A 197 -5.33 -0.39 -14.05
CA SER A 197 -6.32 -1.11 -14.86
C SER A 197 -7.74 -0.96 -14.32
N ILE A 198 -7.92 -1.05 -12.99
CA ILE A 198 -9.24 -0.98 -12.35
C ILE A 198 -9.83 0.43 -12.48
N LEU A 199 -9.07 1.46 -12.13
CA LEU A 199 -9.51 2.86 -12.19
C LEU A 199 -9.80 3.30 -13.62
N MET A 200 -8.95 2.91 -14.58
CA MET A 200 -9.17 3.19 -16.00
C MET A 200 -10.51 2.65 -16.49
N LEU A 201 -10.80 1.37 -16.24
CA LEU A 201 -12.06 0.77 -16.69
C LEU A 201 -13.27 1.33 -15.92
N LEU A 202 -13.12 1.64 -14.62
CA LEU A 202 -14.17 2.28 -13.83
C LEU A 202 -14.49 3.68 -14.37
N GLU A 203 -13.49 4.49 -14.71
CA GLU A 203 -13.67 5.82 -15.29
C GLU A 203 -14.35 5.75 -16.66
N VAL A 204 -13.88 4.85 -17.54
CA VAL A 204 -14.50 4.63 -18.86
C VAL A 204 -15.97 4.28 -18.71
N TYR A 205 -16.31 3.39 -17.78
CA TYR A 205 -17.70 3.04 -17.52
C TYR A 205 -18.49 4.21 -16.94
N ASN A 206 -17.95 4.92 -15.94
CA ASN A 206 -18.62 6.05 -15.30
C ASN A 206 -18.92 7.19 -16.29
N THR A 207 -17.99 7.47 -17.21
CA THR A 207 -18.10 8.57 -18.16
C THR A 207 -18.91 8.20 -19.41
N LEU A 208 -18.77 6.98 -19.92
CA LEU A 208 -19.33 6.57 -21.23
C LEU A 208 -20.41 5.48 -21.12
N GLY A 209 -20.71 4.98 -19.93
CA GLY A 209 -21.73 3.97 -19.66
C GLY A 209 -21.38 2.54 -20.10
N LYS A 210 -20.19 2.34 -20.71
CA LYS A 210 -19.74 1.04 -21.21
C LYS A 210 -18.22 0.96 -21.31
N VAL A 211 -17.65 -0.12 -20.80
CA VAL A 211 -16.27 -0.53 -21.09
C VAL A 211 -16.22 -1.18 -22.46
N SER A 212 -15.41 -0.60 -23.37
CA SER A 212 -15.01 -1.17 -24.66
C SER A 212 -13.64 -0.61 -25.06
N LEU A 213 -12.93 -1.28 -25.97
CA LEU A 213 -11.66 -0.77 -26.51
C LEU A 213 -11.82 0.63 -27.15
N GLU A 214 -12.92 0.86 -27.87
CA GLU A 214 -13.23 2.14 -28.49
C GLU A 214 -13.40 3.25 -27.44
N ASN A 215 -14.18 2.96 -26.39
CA ASN A 215 -14.40 3.91 -25.30
C ASN A 215 -13.13 4.16 -24.47
N CYS A 216 -12.27 3.15 -24.31
CA CYS A 216 -10.97 3.33 -23.67
C CYS A 216 -10.06 4.23 -24.51
N LYS A 217 -9.97 4.00 -25.83
CA LYS A 217 -9.19 4.86 -26.73
C LYS A 217 -9.70 6.29 -26.80
N PHE A 218 -10.99 6.50 -26.54
CA PHE A 218 -11.58 7.83 -26.51
C PHE A 218 -11.13 8.66 -25.29
N LEU A 219 -10.96 8.04 -24.11
CA LEU A 219 -10.52 8.74 -22.89
C LEU A 219 -9.02 8.65 -22.63
N TYR A 220 -8.38 7.58 -23.09
CA TYR A 220 -6.97 7.29 -22.87
C TYR A 220 -6.25 7.18 -24.22
N ASP A 221 -5.83 8.34 -24.72
CA ASP A 221 -5.05 8.44 -25.95
C ASP A 221 -3.83 7.50 -25.90
N ASN A 222 -3.60 6.76 -26.98
CA ASN A 222 -2.48 5.82 -27.17
C ASN A 222 -2.54 4.47 -26.43
N ILE A 223 -3.67 4.09 -25.81
CA ILE A 223 -3.79 2.72 -25.29
C ILE A 223 -3.74 1.69 -26.44
N SER A 224 -2.79 0.76 -26.37
CA SER A 224 -2.67 -0.31 -27.34
C SER A 224 -3.77 -1.36 -27.13
N ASN A 225 -4.07 -2.15 -28.16
CA ASN A 225 -5.01 -3.26 -28.03
C ASN A 225 -4.52 -4.28 -26.99
N GLU A 226 -3.20 -4.46 -26.88
CA GLU A 226 -2.58 -5.39 -25.93
C GLU A 226 -2.76 -4.90 -24.49
N ASP A 227 -2.48 -3.62 -24.22
CA ASP A 227 -2.60 -3.04 -22.87
C ASP A 227 -4.05 -2.97 -22.40
N TYR A 228 -4.98 -2.69 -23.32
CA TYR A 228 -6.41 -2.81 -23.05
C TYR A 228 -6.77 -4.25 -22.65
N GLN A 229 -6.33 -5.25 -23.43
CA GLN A 229 -6.68 -6.64 -23.14
C GLN A 229 -6.07 -7.12 -21.81
N LYS A 230 -4.83 -6.73 -21.50
CA LYS A 230 -4.20 -7.02 -20.20
C LYS A 230 -4.99 -6.38 -19.05
N SER A 231 -5.48 -5.16 -19.22
CA SER A 231 -6.30 -4.47 -18.23
C SER A 231 -7.65 -5.17 -18.02
N VAL A 232 -8.32 -5.57 -19.10
CA VAL A 232 -9.56 -6.38 -19.05
C VAL A 232 -9.32 -7.69 -18.32
N ASP A 233 -8.23 -8.40 -18.62
CA ASP A 233 -7.89 -9.68 -18.00
C ASP A 233 -7.61 -9.53 -16.50
N ASN A 234 -6.89 -8.47 -16.13
CA ASN A 234 -6.61 -8.14 -14.75
C ASN A 234 -7.89 -7.85 -13.96
N VAL A 235 -8.74 -6.92 -14.43
CA VAL A 235 -10.01 -6.59 -13.76
C VAL A 235 -10.95 -7.78 -13.70
N PHE A 236 -10.99 -8.60 -14.76
CA PHE A 236 -11.78 -9.83 -14.79
C PHE A 236 -11.41 -10.79 -13.66
N GLY A 237 -10.12 -10.90 -13.32
CA GLY A 237 -9.62 -11.72 -12.23
C GLY A 237 -10.10 -11.31 -10.83
N TYR A 238 -10.66 -10.11 -10.67
CA TYR A 238 -11.24 -9.64 -9.42
C TYR A 238 -12.76 -9.87 -9.34
N LEU A 239 -13.45 -10.15 -10.45
CA LEU A 239 -14.91 -10.30 -10.45
C LEU A 239 -15.41 -11.52 -9.65
N SER A 240 -14.56 -12.53 -9.46
CA SER A 240 -14.87 -13.70 -8.62
C SER A 240 -14.62 -13.47 -7.13
N LYS A 241 -14.05 -12.32 -6.76
CA LYS A 241 -13.66 -11.99 -5.39
C LYS A 241 -14.68 -11.02 -4.76
N PRO A 242 -14.74 -10.93 -3.42
CA PRO A 242 -15.53 -9.89 -2.77
C PRO A 242 -15.07 -8.48 -3.19
N LEU A 243 -16.00 -7.51 -3.22
CA LEU A 243 -15.74 -6.14 -3.70
C LEU A 243 -14.52 -5.47 -3.05
N TYR A 244 -14.29 -5.69 -1.76
CA TYR A 244 -13.13 -5.10 -1.07
C TYR A 244 -11.80 -5.54 -1.68
N LYS A 245 -11.72 -6.73 -2.30
CA LYS A 245 -10.52 -7.20 -3.02
C LYS A 245 -10.31 -6.49 -4.35
N LEU A 246 -11.36 -5.99 -4.99
CA LEU A 246 -11.25 -5.12 -6.17
C LEU A 246 -10.73 -3.73 -5.79
N LEU A 247 -11.10 -3.22 -4.60
CA LEU A 247 -10.68 -1.90 -4.13
C LEU A 247 -9.28 -1.90 -3.50
N GLN A 248 -8.87 -3.03 -2.92
CA GLN A 248 -7.60 -3.19 -2.23
C GLN A 248 -6.37 -2.67 -3.02
N PRO A 249 -6.19 -2.98 -4.33
CA PRO A 249 -5.08 -2.43 -5.10
C PRO A 249 -5.06 -0.90 -5.13
N ILE A 250 -6.22 -0.25 -5.12
CA ILE A 250 -6.34 1.21 -5.14
C ILE A 250 -5.79 1.80 -3.85
N TYR A 251 -6.16 1.23 -2.69
CA TYR A 251 -5.67 1.67 -1.38
C TYR A 251 -4.15 1.52 -1.26
N TYR A 252 -3.62 0.36 -1.67
CA TYR A 252 -2.18 0.15 -1.74
C TYR A 252 -1.50 1.18 -2.64
N SER A 253 -2.06 1.45 -3.82
CA SER A 253 -1.44 2.39 -4.75
C SER A 253 -1.42 3.83 -4.25
N ILE A 254 -2.46 4.27 -3.53
CA ILE A 254 -2.49 5.57 -2.85
C ILE A 254 -1.43 5.62 -1.75
N ALA A 255 -1.32 4.57 -0.94
CA ALA A 255 -0.29 4.47 0.08
C ALA A 255 1.10 4.64 -0.49
N TYR A 256 1.37 3.99 -1.62
CA TYR A 256 2.64 4.09 -2.30
C TYR A 256 2.93 5.44 -2.95
N MET A 257 1.92 6.26 -3.23
CA MET A 257 2.13 7.63 -3.68
C MET A 257 2.64 8.52 -2.55
N HIS A 258 2.08 8.37 -1.35
CA HIS A 258 2.28 9.31 -0.24
C HIS A 258 3.27 8.84 0.82
N ALA A 259 3.41 7.54 1.05
CA ALA A 259 4.34 7.01 2.04
C ALA A 259 5.81 7.36 1.74
N PRO A 260 6.33 7.20 0.50
CA PRO A 260 7.70 7.62 0.18
C PRO A 260 7.93 9.12 0.41
N TYR A 261 6.93 9.95 0.07
CA TYR A 261 6.97 11.39 0.32
C TYR A 261 7.10 11.70 1.82
N MET A 262 6.26 11.08 2.66
CA MET A 262 6.31 11.29 4.11
C MET A 262 7.61 10.78 4.75
N VAL A 263 8.16 9.67 4.27
CA VAL A 263 9.48 9.17 4.72
C VAL A 263 10.58 10.18 4.42
N GLU A 264 10.55 10.80 3.24
CA GLU A 264 11.52 11.83 2.89
C GLU A 264 11.33 13.11 3.71
N LYS A 265 10.09 13.51 4.01
CA LYS A 265 9.81 14.59 4.97
C LYS A 265 10.32 14.30 6.37
N TYR A 266 10.18 13.06 6.84
CA TYR A 266 10.76 12.61 8.09
C TYR A 266 12.30 12.65 8.07
N LYS A 267 12.94 12.27 6.96
CA LYS A 267 14.40 12.35 6.82
C LYS A 267 14.91 13.78 6.75
N GLU A 268 14.15 14.69 6.13
CA GLU A 268 14.42 16.13 6.13
C GLU A 268 14.26 16.74 7.53
N ASN A 269 13.25 16.30 8.28
CA ASN A 269 12.95 16.77 9.62
C ASN A 269 12.35 15.65 10.50
N PRO A 270 13.10 15.09 11.47
CA PRO A 270 12.60 14.04 12.36
C PRO A 270 11.33 14.41 13.14
N ASP A 271 11.09 15.71 13.41
CA ASP A 271 9.86 16.17 14.08
C ASP A 271 8.60 15.93 13.24
N PHE A 272 8.74 15.66 11.94
CA PHE A 272 7.63 15.24 11.07
C PHE A 272 6.98 13.95 11.56
N MET A 273 7.70 13.12 12.34
CA MET A 273 7.11 11.94 12.98
C MET A 273 5.91 12.29 13.87
N ASN A 274 5.87 13.49 14.46
CA ASN A 274 4.71 13.94 15.25
C ASN A 274 3.44 14.08 14.39
N LYS A 275 3.58 14.50 13.13
CA LYS A 275 2.46 14.57 12.17
C LYS A 275 2.01 13.16 11.79
N ILE A 276 2.95 12.24 11.55
CA ILE A 276 2.65 10.84 11.24
C ILE A 276 1.88 10.19 12.39
N LYS A 277 2.36 10.32 13.64
CA LYS A 277 1.66 9.80 14.83
C LYS A 277 0.24 10.35 14.95
N TYR A 278 0.08 11.67 14.83
CA TYR A 278 -1.22 12.31 14.90
C TYR A 278 -2.18 11.78 13.84
N LEU A 279 -1.71 11.63 12.59
CA LEU A 279 -2.52 11.09 11.51
C LEU A 279 -2.95 9.65 11.79
N THR A 280 -2.03 8.75 12.14
CA THR A 280 -2.32 7.33 12.44
C THR A 280 -3.45 7.22 13.46
N GLU A 281 -3.39 8.00 14.55
CA GLU A 281 -4.36 7.96 15.66
C GLU A 281 -5.69 8.67 15.37
N ASN A 282 -5.75 9.52 14.35
CA ASN A 282 -6.91 10.39 14.12
C ASN A 282 -7.51 10.30 12.71
N LEU A 283 -7.05 9.39 11.84
CA LEU A 283 -7.59 9.20 10.48
C LEU A 283 -9.13 9.11 10.43
N ALA A 284 -9.74 8.43 11.41
CA ALA A 284 -11.19 8.28 11.50
C ALA A 284 -11.94 9.59 11.75
N LYS A 285 -11.26 10.68 12.14
CA LYS A 285 -11.84 11.98 12.50
C LYS A 285 -11.50 13.09 11.49
N LEU A 286 -10.72 12.79 10.46
CA LEU A 286 -10.19 13.76 9.51
C LEU A 286 -10.93 13.67 8.18
N GLU A 287 -11.05 14.80 7.48
CA GLU A 287 -11.41 14.83 6.06
C GLU A 287 -10.15 14.64 5.19
N ILE A 288 -10.29 14.29 3.90
CA ILE A 288 -9.14 14.19 2.97
C ILE A 288 -8.31 15.47 2.97
N LYS A 289 -8.98 16.63 3.00
CA LYS A 289 -8.31 17.92 2.99
C LYS A 289 -7.37 18.07 4.20
N ASP A 290 -7.85 17.71 5.38
CA ASP A 290 -7.06 17.81 6.61
C ASP A 290 -5.83 16.91 6.54
N PHE A 291 -5.99 15.69 6.01
CA PHE A 291 -4.87 14.77 5.76
C PHE A 291 -3.78 15.44 4.92
N PHE A 292 -4.15 16.01 3.78
CA PHE A 292 -3.17 16.66 2.89
C PHE A 292 -2.53 17.89 3.53
N GLU A 293 -3.29 18.75 4.19
CA GLU A 293 -2.75 19.94 4.85
C GLU A 293 -1.76 19.56 5.97
N ILE A 294 -2.02 18.50 6.73
CA ILE A 294 -1.11 18.04 7.79
C ILE A 294 0.24 17.60 7.22
N ILE A 295 0.23 16.91 6.07
CA ILE A 295 1.46 16.48 5.39
C ILE A 295 2.05 17.54 4.46
N ASP A 296 1.71 18.82 4.63
CA ASP A 296 2.21 19.94 3.82
C ASP A 296 1.88 19.84 2.32
N LEU A 297 0.79 19.16 1.99
CA LEU A 297 0.17 19.13 0.66
C LEU A 297 -1.09 20.01 0.64
N THR A 298 -1.71 20.11 -0.54
CA THR A 298 -2.89 20.95 -0.76
C THR A 298 -4.10 20.10 -1.17
N SER A 299 -5.27 20.72 -1.32
CA SER A 299 -6.42 20.06 -1.96
C SER A 299 -6.34 20.05 -3.49
N ASN A 300 -5.35 20.71 -4.09
CA ASN A 300 -5.15 20.74 -5.53
C ASN A 300 -4.22 19.60 -5.95
N GLN A 301 -4.75 18.68 -6.75
CA GLN A 301 -4.06 17.44 -7.12
C GLN A 301 -2.91 17.67 -8.08
N ASP A 302 -3.04 18.59 -9.04
CA ASP A 302 -1.95 18.95 -9.95
C ASP A 302 -0.76 19.51 -9.17
N LYS A 303 -1.02 20.40 -8.21
CA LYS A 303 0.02 20.93 -7.30
C LYS A 303 0.63 19.83 -6.44
N ASN A 304 -0.18 18.90 -5.93
CA ASN A 304 0.33 17.78 -5.14
C ASN A 304 1.22 16.89 -5.99
N GLN A 305 0.86 16.61 -7.25
CA GLN A 305 1.71 15.86 -8.17
C GLN A 305 3.04 16.58 -8.42
N GLU A 306 3.04 17.91 -8.60
CA GLU A 306 4.27 18.70 -8.71
C GLU A 306 5.16 18.59 -7.46
N ILE A 307 4.55 18.66 -6.26
CA ILE A 307 5.28 18.58 -4.99
C ILE A 307 5.83 17.17 -4.75
N VAL A 308 5.06 16.13 -5.08
CA VAL A 308 5.41 14.73 -4.80
C VAL A 308 6.33 14.14 -5.88
N SER A 309 6.30 14.66 -7.12
CA SER A 309 7.08 14.11 -8.25
C SER A 309 8.57 13.97 -7.97
N PRO A 310 9.29 14.98 -7.43
CA PRO A 310 10.73 14.85 -7.15
C PRO A 310 11.04 13.70 -6.20
N TYR A 311 10.18 13.46 -5.21
CA TYR A 311 10.32 12.36 -4.25
C TYR A 311 10.08 11.01 -4.90
N LEU A 312 9.07 10.91 -5.78
CA LEU A 312 8.83 9.70 -6.56
C LEU A 312 9.94 9.43 -7.59
N ASP A 313 10.55 10.47 -8.16
CA ASP A 313 11.71 10.33 -9.04
C ASP A 313 12.94 9.79 -8.30
N LYS A 314 13.18 10.26 -7.08
CA LYS A 314 14.20 9.71 -6.20
C LYS A 314 13.91 8.25 -5.87
N TYR A 315 12.67 7.93 -5.49
CA TYR A 315 12.25 6.57 -5.16
C TYR A 315 12.39 5.61 -6.34
N ARG A 316 12.03 6.05 -7.56
CA ARG A 316 12.30 5.31 -8.80
C ARG A 316 13.79 5.02 -8.96
N LYS A 317 14.65 6.03 -8.80
CA LYS A 317 16.09 5.84 -8.97
C LYS A 317 16.64 4.82 -7.97
N GLU A 318 16.19 4.86 -6.71
CA GLU A 318 16.55 3.86 -5.70
C GLU A 318 16.09 2.44 -6.10
N CYS A 319 14.90 2.32 -6.72
CA CYS A 319 14.39 1.07 -7.28
C CYS A 319 15.26 0.55 -8.43
N GLU A 320 15.63 1.42 -9.39
CA GLU A 320 16.51 1.06 -10.51
C GLU A 320 17.90 0.61 -10.03
N GLU A 321 18.47 1.31 -9.05
CA GLU A 321 19.74 0.93 -8.43
C GLU A 321 19.65 -0.42 -7.70
N ALA A 322 18.53 -0.68 -7.01
CA ALA A 322 18.28 -1.97 -6.35
C ALA A 322 18.15 -3.11 -7.37
N TYR A 323 17.42 -2.89 -8.46
CA TYR A 323 17.30 -3.83 -9.57
C TYR A 323 18.67 -4.14 -10.20
N ASP A 324 19.49 -3.12 -10.46
CA ASP A 324 20.82 -3.30 -11.02
C ASP A 324 21.76 -4.12 -10.10
N LYS A 325 21.67 -3.90 -8.78
CA LYS A 325 22.40 -4.72 -7.79
C LYS A 325 21.92 -6.17 -7.84
N GLN A 326 20.61 -6.41 -7.86
CA GLN A 326 20.04 -7.75 -7.92
C GLN A 326 20.50 -8.52 -9.17
N ARG A 327 20.48 -7.87 -10.34
CA ARG A 327 20.91 -8.48 -11.61
C ARG A 327 22.40 -8.87 -11.61
N ARG A 328 23.25 -8.13 -10.91
CA ARG A 328 24.69 -8.44 -10.80
C ARG A 328 24.99 -9.64 -9.90
N LEU A 329 24.07 -10.01 -9.01
CA LEU A 329 24.21 -11.18 -8.13
C LEU A 329 23.78 -12.50 -8.79
N VAL A 330 23.14 -12.44 -9.96
CA VAL A 330 22.61 -13.60 -10.71
C VAL A 330 23.50 -13.95 -11.93
N LYS A 331 24.66 -13.30 -12.07
CA LYS A 331 25.72 -13.65 -13.04
C LYS A 331 26.89 -14.28 -12.32
#